data_AF-A0A7J4URQ0-F1
#
_entry.id   AF-A0A7J4URQ0-F1
#
_cell.length_a   1.000
_cell.length_b   1.000
_cell.length_c   1.000
_cell.angle_alpha   90.00
_cell.angle_beta   90.00
_cell.angle_gamma   90.00
#
_symmetry.space_group_name_H-M   'P 1'
#
loop_
_entity.id
_entity.type
_entity.pdbx_description
1 polymer ?
#
loop_
_entity_poly.entity_id
_entity_poly.type
_entity_poly.pdbx_seq_one_letter_code
_entity_poly.pdbx_strand_id
1 'polypeptide(L)'
;MVKSNNFIREHTGYFATLVVVVAATLILSLVTNGDGITGQFSLVDLAPKSFTFSVPDNVSLEEASFALDNSREDINILRTANVRTQFVEDALREAETAFEQENYVQVLHLTSLIEHIRKDAIELQDGNELLKRNIHAAEEEGVSMEGFPVMMQSIDEAIYELRLDEGHRLMFRAEAKLDEATRESSRLTRVALLSKNFVVRYWWQIILVLIILAILARPAYRKMHKKMLKRKVAKLKKQMAFNKEMIKSLQRRAFVDANMSTSTYKEKAAAYETKIAEIRHTIPVLEAEIAGKKIGVVKQKKGVIKIADKPGVKENNKKKSSKKK
;
A
#
# COMPACT_ATOMS: atom_id res chain seq x y z
N MET A 1 -65.77 -65.65 16.29
CA MET A 1 -65.93 -64.56 17.29
C MET A 1 -64.56 -64.09 17.81
N VAL A 2 -63.67 -63.52 16.97
CA VAL A 2 -62.43 -62.82 17.43
C VAL A 2 -61.97 -61.82 16.35
N LYS A 3 -62.78 -60.80 16.02
CA LYS A 3 -62.37 -59.78 15.01
C LYS A 3 -62.89 -58.36 15.31
N SER A 4 -63.16 -58.03 16.58
CA SER A 4 -63.73 -56.72 16.95
C SER A 4 -62.88 -55.86 17.89
N ASN A 5 -61.65 -56.26 18.26
CA ASN A 5 -60.86 -55.51 19.27
C ASN A 5 -59.68 -54.69 18.75
N ASN A 6 -59.36 -54.73 17.44
CA ASN A 6 -58.23 -53.95 16.91
C ASN A 6 -58.61 -52.57 16.38
N PHE A 7 -59.90 -52.29 16.16
CA PHE A 7 -60.34 -51.00 15.61
C PHE A 7 -60.29 -49.84 16.64
N ILE A 8 -60.44 -50.15 17.93
CA ILE A 8 -60.44 -49.12 19.00
C ILE A 8 -59.00 -48.67 19.35
N ARG A 9 -57.98 -49.48 19.04
CA ARG A 9 -56.58 -49.15 19.35
C ARG A 9 -55.91 -48.19 18.37
N GLU A 10 -56.37 -48.11 17.12
CA GLU A 10 -55.78 -47.17 16.15
C GLU A 10 -56.32 -45.75 16.31
N HIS A 11 -57.58 -45.58 16.72
CA HIS A 11 -58.18 -44.23 16.86
C HIS A 11 -57.77 -43.49 18.14
N THR A 12 -57.29 -44.18 19.18
CA THR A 12 -56.82 -43.54 20.41
C THR A 12 -55.47 -42.83 20.25
N GLY A 13 -54.63 -43.28 19.33
CA GLY A 13 -53.33 -42.64 19.04
C GLY A 13 -53.47 -41.25 18.40
N TYR A 14 -54.40 -41.09 17.46
CA TYR A 14 -54.63 -39.81 16.78
C TYR A 14 -55.26 -38.74 17.68
N PHE A 15 -56.08 -39.16 18.65
CA PHE A 15 -56.66 -38.23 19.62
C PHE A 15 -55.61 -37.70 20.59
N ALA A 16 -54.68 -38.54 21.03
CA ALA A 16 -53.59 -38.13 21.92
C ALA A 16 -52.63 -37.14 21.25
N THR A 17 -52.27 -37.37 19.98
CA THR A 17 -51.39 -36.45 19.24
C THR A 17 -52.04 -35.10 18.97
N LEU A 18 -53.34 -35.08 18.64
CA LEU A 18 -54.08 -33.85 18.40
C LEU A 18 -54.18 -33.00 19.68
N VAL A 19 -54.44 -33.63 20.84
CA VAL A 19 -54.50 -32.92 22.13
C VAL A 19 -53.14 -32.34 22.52
N VAL A 20 -52.03 -33.03 22.24
CA VAL A 20 -50.68 -32.51 22.52
C VAL A 20 -50.34 -31.33 21.62
N VAL A 21 -50.70 -31.36 20.34
CA VAL A 21 -50.44 -30.24 19.41
C VAL A 21 -51.28 -29.02 19.80
N VAL A 22 -52.55 -29.20 20.16
CA VAL A 22 -53.42 -28.10 20.61
C VAL A 22 -52.94 -27.54 21.95
N ALA A 23 -52.52 -28.40 22.90
CA ALA A 23 -51.95 -27.93 24.15
C ALA A 23 -50.62 -27.18 23.95
N ALA A 24 -49.76 -27.64 23.04
CA ALA A 24 -48.51 -26.98 22.72
C ALA A 24 -48.72 -25.61 22.07
N THR A 25 -49.67 -25.46 21.15
CA THR A 25 -50.00 -24.16 20.55
C THR A 25 -50.63 -23.21 21.57
N LEU A 26 -51.45 -23.71 22.50
CA LEU A 26 -52.07 -22.90 23.54
C LEU A 26 -51.04 -22.43 24.59
N ILE A 27 -50.11 -23.31 24.99
CA ILE A 27 -48.97 -22.93 25.85
C ILE A 27 -48.08 -21.91 25.15
N LEU A 28 -47.81 -22.08 23.84
CA LEU A 28 -47.00 -21.12 23.07
C LEU A 28 -47.69 -19.74 23.01
N SER A 29 -49.02 -19.70 22.87
CA SER A 29 -49.78 -18.42 22.87
C SER A 29 -49.85 -17.74 24.24
N LEU A 30 -49.74 -18.49 25.34
CA LEU A 30 -49.69 -17.94 26.70
C LEU A 30 -48.30 -17.39 27.05
N VAL A 31 -47.25 -17.95 26.47
CA VAL A 31 -45.87 -17.46 26.66
C VAL A 31 -45.60 -16.18 25.86
N THR A 32 -46.37 -15.89 24.81
CA THR A 32 -46.17 -14.71 23.94
C THR A 32 -46.84 -13.41 24.43
N ASN A 33 -47.50 -13.41 25.59
CA ASN A 33 -48.17 -12.20 26.11
C ASN A 33 -47.35 -11.40 27.12
N GLY A 34 -46.07 -11.74 27.34
CA GLY A 34 -45.12 -10.92 28.09
C GLY A 34 -44.04 -10.41 27.16
N ASP A 35 -43.96 -9.09 27.00
CA ASP A 35 -42.86 -8.33 26.41
C ASP A 35 -42.08 -9.07 25.31
N GLY A 36 -42.56 -8.92 24.07
CA GLY A 36 -41.98 -9.56 22.90
C GLY A 36 -40.47 -9.47 22.88
N ILE A 37 -39.81 -10.58 22.57
CA ILE A 37 -38.35 -10.73 22.37
C ILE A 37 -37.74 -9.67 21.42
N THR A 38 -38.57 -8.92 20.70
CA THR A 38 -38.20 -7.73 19.94
C THR A 38 -37.80 -6.52 20.80
N GLY A 39 -38.02 -6.53 22.12
CA GLY A 39 -37.81 -5.38 23.02
C GLY A 39 -36.38 -5.12 23.49
N GLN A 40 -35.37 -5.86 23.03
CA GLN A 40 -33.98 -5.64 23.43
C GLN A 40 -33.03 -5.23 22.29
N PHE A 41 -33.49 -5.16 21.04
CA PHE A 41 -32.69 -4.53 19.99
C PHE A 41 -32.94 -3.03 20.06
N SER A 42 -32.08 -2.33 20.80
CA SER A 42 -32.04 -0.86 20.72
C SER A 42 -31.63 -0.48 19.30
N LEU A 43 -32.33 0.47 18.68
CA LEU A 43 -31.97 1.01 17.35
C LEU A 43 -30.52 1.54 17.31
N VAL A 44 -29.91 1.77 18.47
CA VAL A 44 -28.49 2.15 18.63
C VAL A 44 -27.53 1.08 18.08
N ASP A 45 -27.90 -0.20 18.10
CA ASP A 45 -27.04 -1.28 17.57
C ASP A 45 -26.97 -1.30 16.03
N LEU A 46 -27.84 -0.53 15.35
CA LEU A 46 -27.87 -0.38 13.89
C LEU A 46 -27.11 0.87 13.40
N ALA A 47 -26.47 1.61 14.30
CA ALA A 47 -25.72 2.80 13.93
C ALA A 47 -24.56 2.49 12.98
N PRO A 48 -24.24 3.40 12.04
CA PRO A 48 -23.04 3.29 11.21
C PRO A 48 -21.79 3.14 12.07
N LYS A 49 -20.79 2.38 11.60
CA LYS A 49 -19.56 2.11 12.37
C LYS A 49 -18.74 3.37 12.66
N SER A 50 -18.93 4.42 11.88
CA SER A 50 -18.30 5.74 12.03
C SER A 50 -18.99 6.61 13.08
N PHE A 51 -20.22 6.29 13.49
CA PHE A 51 -20.97 7.10 14.44
C PHE A 51 -20.41 6.96 15.85
N THR A 52 -20.10 8.09 16.47
CA THR A 52 -19.70 8.15 17.88
C THR A 52 -20.47 9.27 18.55
N PHE A 53 -21.07 8.96 19.70
CA PHE A 53 -21.82 9.94 20.48
C PHE A 53 -21.05 10.32 21.73
N SER A 54 -20.86 11.62 21.93
CA SER A 54 -20.37 12.20 23.17
C SER A 54 -21.51 12.96 23.84
N VAL A 55 -21.83 12.60 25.09
CA VAL A 55 -22.85 13.30 25.87
C VAL A 55 -22.42 14.76 26.07
N PRO A 56 -23.23 15.76 25.70
CA PRO A 56 -22.89 17.16 25.94
C PRO A 56 -22.96 17.51 27.44
N ASP A 57 -22.16 18.48 27.86
CA ASP A 57 -22.09 18.92 29.26
C ASP A 57 -23.42 19.51 29.77
N ASN A 58 -24.20 20.10 28.87
CA ASN A 58 -25.53 20.61 29.15
C ASN A 58 -26.55 19.71 28.45
N VAL A 59 -27.47 19.16 29.24
CA VAL A 59 -28.60 18.39 28.73
C VAL A 59 -29.85 19.09 29.24
N SER A 60 -30.50 19.86 28.37
CA SER A 60 -31.67 20.67 28.71
C SER A 60 -32.88 20.33 27.84
N LEU A 61 -34.08 20.60 28.36
CA LEU A 61 -35.34 20.44 27.62
C LEU A 61 -35.34 21.28 26.33
N GLU A 62 -34.84 22.52 26.40
CA GLU A 62 -34.79 23.44 25.27
C GLU A 62 -33.90 22.88 24.15
N GLU A 63 -32.72 22.37 24.51
CA GLU A 63 -31.78 21.78 23.56
C GLU A 63 -32.33 20.50 22.93
N ALA A 64 -32.97 19.63 23.72
CA ALA A 64 -33.61 18.42 23.21
C ALA A 64 -34.78 18.74 22.25
N SER A 65 -35.59 19.75 22.56
CA SER A 65 -36.66 20.22 21.68
C SER A 65 -36.11 20.78 20.37
N PHE A 66 -35.06 21.59 20.45
CA PHE A 66 -34.40 22.16 19.27
C PHE A 66 -33.80 21.06 18.37
N ALA A 67 -33.18 20.04 18.97
CA ALA A 67 -32.61 18.91 18.23
C ALA A 67 -33.68 18.08 17.50
N LEU A 68 -34.87 17.91 18.08
CA LEU A 68 -36.00 17.25 17.43
C LEU A 68 -36.48 18.03 16.20
N ASP A 69 -36.59 19.36 16.31
CA ASP A 69 -37.00 20.21 15.18
C ASP A 69 -35.98 20.17 14.04
N ASN A 70 -34.68 20.23 14.33
CA ASN A 70 -33.63 20.05 13.33
C ASN A 70 -33.68 18.67 12.68
N SER A 71 -33.97 17.61 13.46
CA SER A 71 -34.07 16.24 12.91
C SER A 71 -35.23 16.09 11.93
N ARG A 72 -36.33 16.82 12.13
CA ARG A 72 -37.46 16.87 11.17
C ARG A 72 -37.04 17.55 9.87
N GLU A 73 -36.26 18.63 9.95
CA GLU A 73 -35.67 19.28 8.78
C GLU A 73 -34.70 18.33 8.04
N ASP A 74 -33.85 17.63 8.78
CA ASP A 74 -32.89 16.68 8.24
C ASP A 74 -33.56 15.53 7.46
N ILE A 75 -34.69 15.01 7.97
CA ILE A 75 -35.50 14.01 7.26
C ILE A 75 -36.10 14.59 5.97
N ASN A 76 -36.54 15.85 5.98
CA ASN A 76 -37.08 16.50 4.78
C ASN A 76 -35.99 16.72 3.72
N ILE A 77 -34.75 17.00 4.13
CA ILE A 77 -33.59 17.08 3.24
C ILE A 77 -33.35 15.71 2.59
N LEU A 78 -33.29 14.63 3.40
CA LEU A 78 -33.14 13.26 2.90
C LEU A 78 -34.25 12.86 1.92
N ARG A 79 -35.50 13.23 2.21
CA ARG A 79 -36.65 12.97 1.33
C ARG A 79 -36.51 13.71 -0.01
N THR A 80 -36.06 14.96 0.03
CA THR A 80 -35.82 15.79 -1.17
C THR A 80 -34.68 15.23 -2.01
N ALA A 81 -33.68 14.65 -1.35
CA ALA A 81 -32.58 13.91 -1.97
C ALA A 81 -32.99 12.52 -2.52
N ASN A 82 -34.26 12.12 -2.40
CA ASN A 82 -34.79 10.81 -2.80
C ASN A 82 -34.10 9.63 -2.08
N VAL A 83 -33.67 9.84 -0.83
CA VAL A 83 -33.13 8.79 0.04
C VAL A 83 -34.27 8.17 0.85
N ARG A 84 -34.24 6.84 1.09
CA ARG A 84 -35.26 6.18 1.91
C ARG A 84 -35.17 6.67 3.35
N THR A 85 -36.26 7.22 3.89
CA THR A 85 -36.28 7.83 5.23
C THR A 85 -36.80 6.92 6.34
N GLN A 86 -37.28 5.71 6.04
CA GLN A 86 -37.98 4.85 6.99
C GLN A 86 -37.21 4.65 8.32
N PHE A 87 -35.92 4.32 8.24
CA PHE A 87 -35.08 4.11 9.44
C PHE A 87 -34.94 5.38 10.28
N VAL A 88 -34.73 6.52 9.63
CA VAL A 88 -34.54 7.83 10.27
C VAL A 88 -35.85 8.33 10.89
N GLU A 89 -36.99 8.03 10.25
CA GLU A 89 -38.32 8.30 10.78
C GLU A 89 -38.66 7.42 11.99
N ASP A 90 -38.22 6.15 12.00
CA ASP A 90 -38.35 5.27 13.17
C ASP A 90 -37.51 5.78 14.35
N ALA A 91 -36.26 6.21 14.09
CA ALA A 91 -35.39 6.82 15.09
C ALA A 91 -35.96 8.14 15.64
N LEU A 92 -36.59 8.97 14.80
CA LEU A 92 -37.26 10.19 15.25
C LEU A 92 -38.43 9.88 16.18
N ARG A 93 -39.26 8.87 15.86
CA ARG A 93 -40.39 8.45 16.73
C ARG A 93 -39.90 7.95 18.08
N GLU A 94 -38.78 7.22 18.11
CA GLU A 94 -38.15 6.80 19.36
C GLU A 94 -37.62 8.01 20.15
N ALA A 95 -37.03 9.00 19.48
CA ALA A 95 -36.58 10.24 20.10
C ALA A 95 -37.74 11.04 20.70
N GLU A 96 -38.87 11.16 19.99
CA GLU A 96 -40.09 11.81 20.51
C GLU A 96 -40.63 11.09 21.76
N THR A 97 -40.63 9.76 21.74
CA THR A 97 -41.04 8.96 22.92
C THR A 97 -40.08 9.16 24.10
N ALA A 98 -38.77 9.22 23.85
CA ALA A 98 -37.78 9.50 24.89
C ALA A 98 -37.92 10.92 25.47
N PHE A 99 -38.34 11.89 24.65
CA PHE A 99 -38.60 13.25 25.08
C PHE A 99 -39.80 13.34 26.04
N GLU A 100 -40.88 12.62 25.74
CA GLU A 100 -42.05 12.49 26.64
C GLU A 100 -41.69 11.85 27.99
N GLN A 101 -40.68 11.00 28.01
CA GLN A 101 -40.14 10.35 29.21
C GLN A 101 -39.08 11.20 29.95
N GLU A 102 -38.85 12.45 29.52
CA GLU A 102 -37.81 13.34 30.05
C GLU A 102 -36.38 12.77 29.95
N ASN A 103 -36.15 11.79 29.05
CA ASN A 103 -34.83 11.20 28.80
C ASN A 103 -34.10 11.97 27.69
N TYR A 104 -33.72 13.20 27.98
CA TYR A 104 -33.11 14.11 27.01
C TYR A 104 -31.76 13.63 26.45
N VAL A 105 -31.00 12.82 27.20
CA VAL A 105 -29.73 12.24 26.69
C VAL A 105 -30.02 11.32 25.50
N GLN A 106 -31.06 10.48 25.61
CA GLN A 106 -31.46 9.58 24.53
C GLN A 106 -31.99 10.36 23.32
N VAL A 107 -32.74 11.44 23.54
CA VAL A 107 -33.19 12.35 22.47
C VAL A 107 -31.97 12.86 21.70
N LEU A 108 -31.01 13.47 22.40
CA LEU A 108 -29.81 14.03 21.77
C LEU A 108 -29.01 12.95 21.02
N HIS A 109 -28.86 11.75 21.58
CA HIS A 109 -28.21 10.62 20.92
C HIS A 109 -28.86 10.25 19.59
N LEU A 110 -30.19 10.05 19.59
CA LEU A 110 -30.94 9.67 18.39
C LEU A 110 -30.96 10.79 17.35
N THR A 111 -31.13 12.05 17.76
CA THR A 111 -31.09 13.19 16.84
C THR A 111 -29.70 13.39 16.23
N SER A 112 -28.62 13.16 16.99
CA SER A 112 -27.25 13.17 16.44
C SER A 112 -27.02 12.03 15.46
N LEU A 113 -27.62 10.86 15.67
CA LEU A 113 -27.56 9.75 14.70
C LEU A 113 -28.28 10.12 13.39
N ILE A 114 -29.45 10.75 13.47
CA ILE A 114 -30.19 11.25 12.30
C ILE A 114 -29.35 12.26 11.52
N GLU A 115 -28.76 13.24 12.21
CA GLU A 115 -27.89 14.26 11.62
C GLU A 115 -26.67 13.62 10.93
N HIS A 116 -26.04 12.64 11.58
CA HIS A 116 -24.91 11.90 11.03
C HIS A 116 -25.28 11.16 9.75
N ILE A 117 -26.39 10.42 9.76
CA ILE A 117 -26.89 9.70 8.57
C ILE A 117 -27.19 10.66 7.43
N ARG A 118 -27.80 11.81 7.71
CA ARG A 118 -28.02 12.85 6.71
C ARG A 118 -26.70 13.31 6.10
N LYS A 119 -25.72 13.70 6.93
CA LYS A 119 -24.44 14.20 6.43
C LYS A 119 -23.75 13.18 5.53
N ASP A 120 -23.63 11.94 6.00
CA ASP A 120 -22.98 10.87 5.24
C ASP A 120 -23.73 10.57 3.91
N ALA A 121 -25.06 10.53 3.93
CA ALA A 121 -25.86 10.28 2.73
C ALA A 121 -25.70 11.40 1.68
N ILE A 122 -25.73 12.66 2.11
CA ILE A 122 -25.55 13.81 1.21
C ILE A 122 -24.12 13.87 0.66
N GLU A 123 -23.09 13.65 1.50
CA GLU A 123 -21.70 13.60 1.03
C GLU A 123 -21.51 12.50 -0.02
N LEU A 124 -22.06 11.32 0.22
CA LEU A 124 -21.99 10.20 -0.71
C LEU A 124 -22.73 10.50 -2.02
N GLN A 125 -23.88 11.18 -1.96
CA GLN A 125 -24.62 11.62 -3.15
C GLN A 125 -23.86 12.66 -3.97
N ASP A 126 -23.30 13.69 -3.33
CA ASP A 126 -22.49 14.71 -3.99
C ASP A 126 -21.24 14.10 -4.66
N GLY A 127 -20.58 13.16 -3.96
CA GLY A 127 -19.45 12.40 -4.49
C GLY A 127 -19.84 11.55 -5.70
N ASN A 128 -20.99 10.90 -5.64
CA ASN A 128 -21.54 10.12 -6.75
C ASN A 128 -21.87 10.99 -7.98
N GLU A 129 -22.42 12.20 -7.80
CA GLU A 129 -22.62 13.15 -8.90
C GLU A 129 -21.31 13.61 -9.54
N LEU A 130 -20.30 13.92 -8.72
CA LEU A 130 -18.96 14.28 -9.20
C LEU A 130 -18.35 13.13 -10.02
N LEU A 131 -18.47 11.90 -9.52
CA LEU A 131 -18.00 10.70 -10.20
C LEU A 131 -18.71 10.51 -11.56
N LYS A 132 -20.03 10.71 -11.63
CA LYS A 132 -20.79 10.67 -12.90
C LYS A 132 -20.26 11.69 -13.93
N ARG A 133 -19.94 12.91 -13.50
CA ARG A 133 -19.35 13.94 -14.37
C ARG A 133 -17.95 13.54 -14.85
N ASN A 134 -17.12 12.98 -13.97
CA ASN A 134 -15.77 12.52 -14.32
C ASN A 134 -15.80 11.33 -15.31
N ILE A 135 -16.75 10.40 -15.14
CA ILE A 135 -16.99 9.30 -16.07
C ILE A 135 -17.37 9.84 -17.45
N HIS A 136 -18.31 10.80 -17.52
CA HIS A 136 -18.71 11.42 -18.79
C HIS A 136 -17.55 12.15 -19.47
N ALA A 137 -16.75 12.92 -18.72
CA ALA A 137 -15.57 13.59 -19.25
C ALA A 137 -14.55 12.58 -19.81
N ALA A 138 -14.32 11.47 -19.11
CA ALA A 138 -13.43 10.42 -19.60
C ALA A 138 -14.01 9.70 -20.85
N GLU A 139 -15.33 9.56 -20.94
CA GLU A 139 -16.00 9.00 -22.13
C GLU A 139 -15.79 9.90 -23.36
N GLU A 140 -15.92 11.22 -23.18
CA GLU A 140 -15.61 12.21 -24.23
C GLU A 140 -14.15 12.15 -24.70
N GLU A 141 -13.22 11.77 -23.82
CA GLU A 141 -11.81 11.51 -24.14
C GLU A 141 -11.57 10.15 -24.82
N GLY A 142 -12.62 9.34 -25.02
CA GLY A 142 -12.55 8.02 -25.63
C GLY A 142 -11.98 6.94 -24.71
N VAL A 143 -12.03 7.15 -23.39
CA VAL A 143 -11.70 6.12 -22.40
C VAL A 143 -12.82 5.07 -22.38
N SER A 144 -12.47 3.79 -22.22
CA SER A 144 -13.47 2.72 -22.14
C SER A 144 -14.29 2.81 -20.85
N MET A 145 -15.62 2.88 -20.98
CA MET A 145 -16.56 2.96 -19.85
C MET A 145 -17.15 1.59 -19.44
N GLU A 146 -16.49 0.49 -19.80
CA GLU A 146 -17.02 -0.85 -19.57
C GLU A 146 -17.25 -1.15 -18.08
N GLY A 147 -18.51 -1.40 -17.73
CA GLY A 147 -18.94 -1.79 -16.38
C GLY A 147 -19.16 -0.62 -15.40
N PHE A 148 -18.94 0.64 -15.80
CA PHE A 148 -19.30 1.80 -14.98
C PHE A 148 -20.82 1.94 -14.76
N PRO A 149 -21.70 1.71 -15.77
CA PRO A 149 -23.15 1.83 -15.55
C PRO A 149 -23.67 0.95 -14.42
N VAL A 150 -23.14 -0.28 -14.31
CA VAL A 150 -23.50 -1.22 -13.23
C VAL A 150 -23.00 -0.72 -11.88
N MET A 151 -21.76 -0.22 -11.81
CA MET A 151 -21.22 0.36 -10.56
C MET A 151 -22.03 1.58 -10.11
N MET A 152 -22.44 2.44 -11.04
CA MET A 152 -23.23 3.61 -10.71
C MET A 152 -24.61 3.24 -10.19
N GLN A 153 -25.26 2.27 -10.82
CA GLN A 153 -26.53 1.74 -10.34
C GLN A 153 -26.40 1.16 -8.93
N SER A 154 -25.32 0.41 -8.63
CA SER A 154 -25.10 -0.13 -7.29
C SER A 154 -24.83 0.96 -6.24
N ILE A 155 -24.17 2.05 -6.60
CA ILE A 155 -23.97 3.21 -5.70
C ILE A 155 -25.31 3.89 -5.43
N ASP A 156 -26.10 4.16 -6.48
CA ASP A 156 -27.43 4.78 -6.36
C ASP A 156 -28.36 3.92 -5.48
N GLU A 157 -28.33 2.60 -5.63
CA GLU A 157 -29.09 1.65 -4.81
C GLU A 157 -28.62 1.64 -3.36
N ALA A 158 -27.31 1.65 -3.11
CA ALA A 158 -26.76 1.70 -1.76
C ALA A 158 -27.13 3.00 -1.02
N ILE A 159 -27.10 4.15 -1.73
CA ILE A 159 -27.56 5.44 -1.20
C ILE A 159 -29.05 5.37 -0.88
N TYR A 160 -29.87 4.88 -1.82
CA TYR A 160 -31.31 4.76 -1.66
C TYR A 160 -31.68 3.91 -0.45
N GLU A 161 -30.99 2.79 -0.23
CA GLU A 161 -31.23 1.86 0.87
C GLU A 161 -30.53 2.23 2.19
N LEU A 162 -29.89 3.40 2.28
CA LEU A 162 -29.09 3.83 3.44
C LEU A 162 -27.96 2.85 3.82
N ARG A 163 -27.45 2.06 2.86
CA ARG A 163 -26.25 1.22 3.03
C ARG A 163 -24.98 2.04 2.82
N LEU A 164 -24.80 3.10 3.60
CA LEU A 164 -23.79 4.15 3.37
C LEU A 164 -22.35 3.61 3.34
N ASP A 165 -22.00 2.72 4.27
CA ASP A 165 -20.68 2.04 4.29
C ASP A 165 -20.37 1.29 2.98
N GLU A 166 -21.37 0.62 2.41
CA GLU A 166 -21.25 -0.09 1.14
C GLU A 166 -21.14 0.88 -0.03
N GLY A 167 -21.95 1.94 -0.01
CA GLY A 167 -21.91 3.01 -1.00
C GLY A 167 -20.53 3.67 -1.10
N HIS A 168 -19.90 4.03 0.02
CA HIS A 168 -18.53 4.58 0.02
C HIS A 168 -17.51 3.60 -0.57
N ARG A 169 -17.62 2.30 -0.27
CA ARG A 169 -16.73 1.27 -0.83
C ARG A 169 -16.91 1.10 -2.33
N LEU A 170 -18.16 1.14 -2.81
CA LEU A 170 -18.48 1.06 -4.22
C LEU A 170 -17.97 2.30 -4.97
N MET A 171 -18.17 3.49 -4.41
CA MET A 171 -17.68 4.76 -4.96
C MET A 171 -16.16 4.76 -5.07
N PHE A 172 -15.45 4.41 -3.99
CA PHE A 172 -13.97 4.29 -4.01
C PHE A 172 -13.48 3.29 -5.06
N ARG A 173 -14.17 2.16 -5.21
CA ARG A 173 -13.83 1.15 -6.23
C ARG A 173 -14.05 1.67 -7.65
N ALA A 174 -15.14 2.41 -7.87
CA ALA A 174 -15.44 3.02 -9.16
C ALA A 174 -14.40 4.11 -9.51
N GLU A 175 -14.03 4.97 -8.57
CA GLU A 175 -12.95 5.95 -8.74
C GLU A 175 -11.62 5.29 -9.10
N ALA A 176 -11.22 4.25 -8.35
CA ALA A 176 -9.97 3.52 -8.63
C ALA A 176 -9.96 2.89 -10.03
N LYS A 177 -11.11 2.35 -10.47
CA LYS A 177 -11.26 1.79 -11.81
C LYS A 177 -11.23 2.88 -12.89
N LEU A 178 -11.77 4.07 -12.61
CA LEU A 178 -11.73 5.21 -13.54
C LEU A 178 -10.30 5.70 -13.73
N ASP A 179 -9.56 5.82 -12.64
CA ASP A 179 -8.15 6.15 -12.66
C ASP A 179 -7.32 5.14 -13.47
N GLU A 180 -7.60 3.85 -13.31
CA GLU A 180 -6.96 2.79 -14.09
C GLU A 180 -7.27 2.95 -15.58
N ALA A 181 -8.56 3.05 -15.95
CA ALA A 181 -9.00 3.18 -17.33
C ALA A 181 -8.38 4.43 -18.02
N THR A 182 -8.37 5.57 -17.33
CA THR A 182 -7.79 6.83 -17.84
C THR A 182 -6.28 6.71 -18.03
N ARG A 183 -5.57 6.04 -17.11
CA ARG A 183 -4.13 5.77 -17.25
C ARG A 183 -3.82 4.84 -18.42
N GLU A 184 -4.65 3.82 -18.62
CA GLU A 184 -4.49 2.90 -19.75
C GLU A 184 -4.74 3.58 -21.08
N SER A 185 -5.82 4.36 -21.21
CA SER A 185 -6.10 5.17 -22.40
C SER A 185 -4.96 6.15 -22.68
N SER A 186 -4.50 6.89 -21.67
CA SER A 186 -3.35 7.80 -21.79
C SER A 186 -2.05 7.08 -22.21
N ARG A 187 -1.85 5.82 -21.79
CA ARG A 187 -0.72 4.99 -22.24
C ARG A 187 -0.89 4.60 -23.70
N LEU A 188 -2.07 4.14 -24.10
CA LEU A 188 -2.38 3.75 -25.47
C LEU A 188 -2.26 4.93 -26.43
N THR A 189 -2.78 6.11 -26.07
CA THR A 189 -2.66 7.34 -26.86
C THR A 189 -1.21 7.75 -27.06
N ARG A 190 -0.38 7.69 -26.01
CA ARG A 190 1.07 7.95 -26.13
C ARG A 190 1.76 6.93 -27.04
N VAL A 191 1.45 5.65 -26.91
CA VAL A 191 2.02 4.58 -27.75
C VAL A 191 1.52 4.71 -29.19
N ALA A 192 0.26 5.05 -29.42
CA ALA A 192 -0.32 5.26 -30.73
C ALA A 192 0.30 6.49 -31.42
N LEU A 193 0.50 7.59 -30.69
CA LEU A 193 1.15 8.80 -31.20
C LEU A 193 2.60 8.52 -31.61
N LEU A 194 3.35 7.75 -30.80
CA LEU A 194 4.71 7.33 -31.13
C LEU A 194 4.76 6.34 -32.31
N SER A 195 3.79 5.42 -32.42
CA SER A 195 3.86 4.32 -33.38
C SER A 195 3.33 4.68 -34.76
N LYS A 196 2.22 5.40 -34.87
CA LYS A 196 1.43 5.38 -36.12
C LYS A 196 2.01 6.24 -37.24
N ASN A 197 2.62 7.39 -36.91
CA ASN A 197 3.09 8.34 -37.92
C ASN A 197 4.57 8.67 -37.86
N PHE A 198 5.21 8.63 -36.68
CA PHE A 198 6.61 9.04 -36.59
C PHE A 198 7.56 8.01 -37.22
N VAL A 199 7.42 6.73 -36.84
CA VAL A 199 8.33 5.68 -37.33
C VAL A 199 8.13 5.42 -38.82
N VAL A 200 6.88 5.31 -39.29
CA VAL A 200 6.59 5.04 -40.72
C VAL A 200 7.00 6.20 -41.62
N ARG A 201 6.82 7.45 -41.18
CA ARG A 201 7.20 8.62 -41.99
C ARG A 201 8.71 8.85 -42.04
N TYR A 202 9.44 8.52 -40.97
CA TYR A 202 10.85 8.88 -40.81
C TYR A 202 11.81 7.70 -40.69
N TRP A 203 11.39 6.46 -41.00
CA TRP A 203 12.25 5.27 -40.85
C TRP A 203 13.60 5.38 -41.57
N TRP A 204 13.64 5.94 -42.79
CA TRP A 204 14.89 6.19 -43.53
C TRP A 204 15.81 7.19 -42.83
N GLN A 205 15.25 8.26 -42.24
CA GLN A 205 16.04 9.24 -41.49
C GLN A 205 16.59 8.63 -40.19
N ILE A 206 15.81 7.79 -39.51
CA ILE A 206 16.23 7.05 -38.32
C ILE A 206 17.43 6.14 -38.64
N ILE A 207 17.37 5.40 -39.75
CA ILE A 207 18.49 4.56 -40.22
C ILE A 207 19.73 5.39 -40.49
N LEU A 208 19.59 6.53 -41.19
CA LEU A 208 20.70 7.42 -41.50
C LEU A 208 21.35 7.97 -40.22
N VAL A 209 20.55 8.42 -39.25
CA VAL A 209 21.05 8.89 -37.95
C VAL A 209 21.78 7.76 -37.21
N LEU A 210 21.24 6.54 -37.20
CA LEU A 210 21.91 5.38 -36.58
C LEU A 210 23.27 5.07 -37.21
N ILE A 211 23.40 5.16 -38.54
CA ILE A 211 24.67 4.99 -39.25
C ILE A 211 25.67 6.07 -38.83
N ILE A 212 25.24 7.34 -38.80
CA ILE A 212 26.09 8.45 -38.33
C ILE A 212 26.53 8.21 -36.89
N LEU A 213 25.61 7.80 -36.01
CA LEU A 213 25.87 7.56 -34.60
C LEU A 213 26.84 6.39 -34.40
N ALA A 214 26.74 5.33 -35.21
CA ALA A 214 27.69 4.21 -35.22
C ALA A 214 29.11 4.64 -35.64
N ILE A 215 29.21 5.50 -36.67
CA ILE A 215 30.49 6.06 -37.12
C ILE A 215 31.10 6.96 -36.03
N LEU A 216 30.30 7.80 -35.37
CA LEU A 216 30.74 8.72 -34.31
C LEU A 216 31.03 8.01 -32.98
N ALA A 217 30.41 6.86 -32.70
CA ALA A 217 30.61 6.12 -31.46
C ALA A 217 32.06 5.64 -31.30
N ARG A 218 32.71 5.20 -32.39
CA ARG A 218 34.09 4.69 -32.36
C ARG A 218 35.13 5.72 -31.89
N PRO A 219 35.23 6.94 -32.46
CA PRO A 219 36.16 7.96 -31.97
C PRO A 219 35.78 8.48 -30.58
N ALA A 220 34.48 8.63 -30.28
CA ALA A 220 34.01 9.04 -28.96
C ALA A 220 34.46 8.05 -27.87
N TYR A 221 34.27 6.75 -28.09
CA TYR A 221 34.72 5.69 -27.20
C TYR A 221 36.24 5.74 -27.00
N ARG A 222 37.03 5.88 -28.08
CA ARG A 222 38.50 6.00 -27.98
C ARG A 222 38.94 7.19 -27.13
N LYS A 223 38.30 8.36 -27.30
CA LYS A 223 38.61 9.58 -26.53
C LYS A 223 38.24 9.42 -25.06
N MET A 224 37.07 8.85 -24.78
CA MET A 224 36.59 8.60 -23.42
C MET A 224 37.48 7.60 -22.69
N HIS A 225 37.83 6.49 -23.34
CA HIS A 225 38.71 5.46 -22.79
C HIS A 225 40.10 6.02 -22.44
N LYS A 226 40.73 6.79 -23.34
CA LYS A 226 42.00 7.49 -23.04
C LYS A 226 41.88 8.45 -21.85
N LYS A 227 40.77 9.19 -21.74
CA LYS A 227 40.53 10.09 -20.60
C LYS A 227 40.40 9.31 -19.29
N MET A 228 39.70 8.19 -19.30
CA MET A 228 39.59 7.30 -18.13
C MET A 228 40.94 6.73 -17.70
N LEU A 229 41.74 6.23 -18.66
CA LEU A 229 43.10 5.73 -18.40
C LEU A 229 43.99 6.83 -17.80
N LYS A 230 43.98 8.04 -18.36
CA LYS A 230 44.74 9.19 -17.81
C LYS A 230 44.34 9.50 -16.37
N ARG A 231 43.03 9.52 -16.06
CA ARG A 231 42.52 9.71 -14.70
C ARG A 231 42.99 8.59 -13.76
N LYS A 232 42.98 7.34 -14.23
CA LYS A 232 43.48 6.19 -13.46
C LYS A 232 44.97 6.31 -13.14
N VAL A 233 45.79 6.68 -14.13
CA VAL A 233 47.23 6.96 -13.93
C VAL A 233 47.45 8.09 -12.94
N ALA A 234 46.72 9.19 -13.05
CA ALA A 234 46.81 10.31 -12.10
C ALA A 234 46.44 9.89 -10.67
N LYS A 235 45.39 9.08 -10.51
CA LYS A 235 44.98 8.52 -9.21
C LYS A 235 46.06 7.61 -8.62
N LEU A 236 46.64 6.72 -9.43
CA LEU A 236 47.74 5.84 -9.01
C LEU A 236 48.98 6.65 -8.59
N LYS A 237 49.34 7.71 -9.31
CA LYS A 237 50.44 8.61 -8.93
C LYS A 237 50.18 9.30 -7.57
N LYS A 238 48.95 9.76 -7.32
CA LYS A 238 48.54 10.30 -6.01
C LYS A 238 48.63 9.25 -4.89
N GLN A 239 48.15 8.03 -5.13
CA GLN A 239 48.24 6.93 -4.16
C GLN A 239 49.70 6.56 -3.85
N MET A 240 50.58 6.57 -4.85
CA MET A 240 52.01 6.34 -4.65
C MET A 240 52.64 7.42 -3.77
N ALA A 241 52.31 8.69 -4.00
CA ALA A 241 52.79 9.80 -3.16
C ALA A 241 52.29 9.68 -1.70
N PHE A 242 51.01 9.37 -1.53
CA PHE A 242 50.41 9.14 -0.21
C PHE A 242 51.06 7.97 0.54
N ASN A 243 51.30 6.83 -0.12
CA ASN A 243 51.97 5.69 0.50
C ASN A 243 53.40 6.03 0.93
N LYS A 244 54.14 6.83 0.16
CA LYS A 244 55.47 7.32 0.56
C LYS A 244 55.41 8.21 1.79
N GLU A 245 54.40 9.08 1.88
CA GLU A 245 54.17 9.92 3.05
C GLU A 245 53.82 9.08 4.29
N MET A 246 53.02 8.02 4.13
CA MET A 246 52.73 7.08 5.21
C MET A 246 53.96 6.32 5.70
N ILE A 247 54.89 5.94 4.83
CA ILE A 247 56.17 5.35 5.24
C ILE A 247 56.97 6.37 6.08
N LYS A 248 57.05 7.63 5.64
CA LYS A 248 57.74 8.70 6.40
C LYS A 248 57.10 8.96 7.76
N SER A 249 55.78 8.98 7.85
CA SER A 249 55.07 9.18 9.11
C SER A 249 55.25 8.00 10.06
N LEU A 250 55.25 6.75 9.54
CA LEU A 250 55.61 5.56 10.30
C LEU A 250 57.05 5.61 10.81
N GLN A 251 58.00 6.06 9.98
CA GLN A 251 59.40 6.23 10.39
C GLN A 251 59.52 7.23 11.53
N ARG A 252 58.84 8.38 11.45
CA ARG A 252 58.81 9.38 12.54
C ARG A 252 58.23 8.78 13.83
N ARG A 253 57.10 8.09 13.75
CA ARG A 253 56.46 7.46 14.92
C ARG A 253 57.32 6.38 15.58
N ALA A 254 58.08 5.62 14.79
CA ALA A 254 58.94 4.55 15.28
C ALA A 254 60.23 5.06 15.93
N PHE A 255 60.89 6.04 15.28
CA PHE A 255 62.26 6.45 15.64
C PHE A 255 62.34 7.78 16.39
N VAL A 256 61.38 8.67 16.22
CA VAL A 256 61.36 9.98 16.91
C VAL A 256 60.44 9.90 18.11
N ASP A 257 59.19 9.48 17.91
CA ASP A 257 58.19 9.50 18.97
C ASP A 257 58.24 8.23 19.85
N ALA A 258 58.98 7.19 19.44
CA ALA A 258 59.06 5.87 20.08
C ALA A 258 57.68 5.20 20.36
N ASN A 259 56.64 5.60 19.63
CA ASN A 259 55.25 5.16 19.84
C ASN A 259 54.94 3.80 19.18
N MET A 260 55.92 3.16 18.52
CA MET A 260 55.74 1.85 17.91
C MET A 260 57.03 1.04 17.88
N SER A 261 56.91 -0.29 18.03
CA SER A 261 58.06 -1.19 17.93
C SER A 261 58.66 -1.21 16.51
N THR A 262 59.97 -1.42 16.41
CA THR A 262 60.69 -1.55 15.13
C THR A 262 60.19 -2.71 14.28
N SER A 263 59.71 -3.79 14.90
CA SER A 263 59.13 -4.93 14.18
C SER A 263 57.81 -4.56 13.50
N THR A 264 56.91 -3.90 14.24
CA THR A 264 55.63 -3.40 13.72
C THR A 264 55.85 -2.35 12.62
N TYR A 265 56.89 -1.52 12.75
CA TYR A 265 57.29 -0.57 11.70
C TYR A 265 57.68 -1.31 10.42
N LYS A 266 58.60 -2.28 10.50
CA LYS A 266 59.07 -3.04 9.34
C LYS A 266 57.93 -3.74 8.61
N GLU A 267 57.00 -4.34 9.36
CA GLU A 267 55.83 -5.01 8.79
C GLU A 267 54.92 -4.04 8.03
N LYS A 268 54.56 -2.90 8.65
CA LYS A 268 53.70 -1.89 8.01
C LYS A 268 54.39 -1.22 6.83
N ALA A 269 55.68 -0.90 6.95
CA ALA A 269 56.49 -0.31 5.89
C ALA A 269 56.56 -1.25 4.67
N ALA A 270 56.83 -2.55 4.89
CA ALA A 270 56.85 -3.55 3.84
C ALA A 270 55.51 -3.63 3.10
N ALA A 271 54.38 -3.55 3.80
CA ALA A 271 53.05 -3.53 3.16
C ALA A 271 52.85 -2.31 2.23
N TYR A 272 53.35 -1.13 2.62
CA TYR A 272 53.31 0.06 1.76
C TYR A 272 54.29 -0.02 0.58
N GLU A 273 55.48 -0.59 0.80
CA GLU A 273 56.47 -0.81 -0.26
C GLU A 273 55.95 -1.76 -1.34
N THR A 274 55.28 -2.86 -0.96
CA THR A 274 54.63 -3.77 -1.90
C THR A 274 53.59 -3.02 -2.76
N LYS A 275 52.72 -2.21 -2.14
CA LYS A 275 51.75 -1.38 -2.88
C LYS A 275 52.43 -0.39 -3.83
N ILE A 276 53.54 0.23 -3.41
CA ILE A 276 54.31 1.13 -4.27
C ILE A 276 54.90 0.36 -5.46
N ALA A 277 55.41 -0.86 -5.26
CA ALA A 277 55.96 -1.70 -6.33
C ALA A 277 54.88 -2.08 -7.36
N GLU A 278 53.69 -2.49 -6.90
CA GLU A 278 52.53 -2.78 -7.77
C GLU A 278 52.10 -1.56 -8.59
N ILE A 279 51.99 -0.40 -7.94
CA ILE A 279 51.65 0.86 -8.61
C ILE A 279 52.72 1.24 -9.63
N ARG A 280 54.00 1.09 -9.28
CA ARG A 280 55.15 1.41 -10.15
C ARG A 280 55.17 0.51 -11.40
N HIS A 281 54.76 -0.75 -11.29
CA HIS A 281 54.66 -1.66 -12.43
C HIS A 281 53.42 -1.39 -13.30
N THR A 282 52.30 -0.98 -12.71
CA THR A 282 51.04 -0.77 -13.45
C THR A 282 50.99 0.55 -14.23
N ILE A 283 51.60 1.63 -13.71
CA ILE A 283 51.67 2.92 -14.41
C ILE A 283 52.23 2.82 -15.84
N PRO A 284 53.41 2.21 -16.10
CA PRO A 284 53.98 2.16 -17.45
C PRO A 284 53.13 1.35 -18.42
N VAL A 285 52.42 0.31 -17.92
CA VAL A 285 51.47 -0.46 -18.74
C VAL A 285 50.32 0.43 -19.20
N LEU A 286 49.71 1.19 -18.28
CA LEU A 286 48.63 2.11 -18.61
C LEU A 286 49.10 3.28 -19.48
N GLU A 287 50.33 3.79 -19.28
CA GLU A 287 50.92 4.85 -20.10
C GLU A 287 51.19 4.39 -21.54
N ALA A 288 51.69 3.17 -21.72
CA ALA A 288 51.88 2.59 -23.05
C ALA A 288 50.54 2.24 -23.74
N GLU A 289 49.51 1.83 -22.98
CA GLU A 289 48.15 1.67 -23.47
C GLU A 289 47.54 3.01 -23.94
N ILE A 290 47.74 4.10 -23.18
CA ILE A 290 47.33 5.46 -23.59
C ILE A 290 48.04 5.89 -24.87
N ALA A 291 49.33 5.55 -25.01
CA ALA A 291 50.13 5.83 -26.19
C ALA A 291 49.69 5.02 -27.43
N GLY A 292 48.82 4.03 -27.27
CA GLY A 292 48.37 3.16 -28.35
C GLY A 292 49.45 2.20 -28.85
N LYS A 293 50.57 2.08 -28.12
CA LYS A 293 51.57 1.05 -28.41
C LYS A 293 50.97 -0.27 -27.92
N LYS A 294 50.74 -1.21 -28.84
CA LYS A 294 50.46 -2.60 -28.45
C LYS A 294 51.69 -3.09 -27.71
N ILE A 295 51.64 -3.08 -26.38
CA ILE A 295 52.65 -3.76 -25.59
C ILE A 295 52.47 -5.22 -25.95
N GLY A 296 53.36 -5.76 -26.79
CA GLY A 296 53.43 -7.20 -26.98
C GLY A 296 53.51 -7.78 -25.58
N VAL A 297 52.52 -8.58 -25.20
CA VAL A 297 52.44 -9.16 -23.86
C VAL A 297 53.74 -9.93 -23.69
N VAL A 298 54.72 -9.31 -23.03
CA VAL A 298 55.91 -10.01 -22.59
C VAL A 298 55.34 -11.00 -21.60
N LYS A 299 55.17 -12.25 -22.04
CA LYS A 299 54.80 -13.37 -21.18
C LYS A 299 55.88 -13.41 -20.11
N GLN A 300 55.67 -12.67 -19.03
CA GLN A 300 56.49 -12.81 -17.84
C GLN A 300 56.22 -14.25 -17.42
N LYS A 301 57.20 -15.12 -17.65
CA LYS A 301 57.29 -16.41 -16.97
C LYS A 301 56.98 -16.07 -15.52
N LYS A 302 55.89 -16.62 -14.98
CA LYS A 302 55.55 -16.52 -13.55
C LYS A 302 56.78 -17.02 -12.79
N GLY A 303 57.70 -16.12 -12.51
CA GLY A 303 58.75 -16.33 -11.54
C GLY A 303 57.98 -16.43 -10.25
N VAL A 304 57.81 -17.67 -9.80
CA VAL A 304 57.34 -17.97 -8.46
C VAL A 304 58.20 -17.12 -7.54
N ILE A 305 57.65 -16.02 -7.04
CA ILE A 305 58.22 -15.33 -5.90
C ILE A 305 58.09 -16.37 -4.80
N LYS A 306 59.15 -17.15 -4.57
CA LYS A 306 59.30 -17.94 -3.36
C LYS A 306 59.30 -16.91 -2.24
N ILE A 307 58.13 -16.67 -1.68
CA ILE A 307 57.99 -16.01 -0.39
C ILE A 307 58.76 -16.96 0.53
N ALA A 308 59.94 -16.53 1.00
CA ALA A 308 60.62 -17.25 2.05
C ALA A 308 59.63 -17.31 3.22
N ASP A 309 59.11 -18.51 3.49
CA ASP A 309 58.25 -18.77 4.62
C ASP A 309 58.92 -18.18 5.85
N LYS A 310 58.30 -17.16 6.46
CA LYS A 310 58.75 -16.66 7.75
C LYS A 310 58.57 -17.80 8.76
N PRO A 311 59.65 -18.34 9.34
CA PRO A 311 59.50 -19.27 10.45
C PRO A 311 58.94 -18.47 11.65
N GLY A 312 57.71 -18.79 12.10
CA GLY A 312 57.30 -18.45 13.47
C GLY A 312 55.96 -17.77 13.71
N VAL A 313 54.95 -17.87 12.83
CA VAL A 313 53.57 -17.56 13.24
C VAL A 313 52.88 -18.86 13.64
N LYS A 314 52.91 -19.17 14.94
CA LYS A 314 52.13 -20.25 15.54
C LYS A 314 50.65 -19.90 15.42
N GLU A 315 49.97 -20.59 14.51
CA GLU A 315 48.53 -20.52 14.29
C GLU A 315 47.79 -21.14 15.49
N ASN A 316 47.54 -20.34 16.52
CA ASN A 316 46.64 -20.71 17.62
C ASN A 316 45.19 -20.51 17.18
N ASN A 317 44.67 -21.41 16.33
CA ASN A 317 43.23 -21.49 16.07
C ASN A 317 42.63 -22.63 16.90
N LYS A 318 42.35 -22.30 18.17
CA LYS A 318 41.69 -23.15 19.14
C LYS A 318 40.20 -23.23 18.80
N LYS A 319 39.79 -24.43 18.36
CA LYS A 319 38.41 -24.98 18.41
C LYS A 319 37.49 -24.22 19.36
N LYS A 320 36.42 -23.62 18.82
CA LYS A 320 35.15 -23.46 19.53
C LYS A 320 34.03 -24.04 18.68
N SER A 321 33.74 -25.30 18.95
CA SER A 321 32.47 -25.93 18.70
C SER A 321 31.41 -25.38 19.66
N SER A 322 30.35 -24.78 19.12
CA SER A 322 29.02 -24.70 19.74
C SER A 322 28.05 -24.67 18.56
N LYS A 323 27.27 -25.70 18.21
CA LYS A 323 26.34 -26.51 19.00
C LYS A 323 25.39 -25.63 19.81
N LYS A 324 24.30 -25.19 19.16
CA LYS A 324 22.94 -24.94 19.67
C LYS A 324 22.07 -24.84 18.41
N LYS A 325 21.25 -25.87 18.15
CA LYS A 325 19.84 -26.00 18.56
C LYS A 325 18.99 -24.91 17.93
#